data_AF-A0A094I1I5-F1
#
_entry.id   AF-A0A094I1I5-F1
#
_cell.length_a   1.000
_cell.length_b   1.000
_cell.length_c   1.000
_cell.angle_alpha   90.00
_cell.angle_beta   90.00
_cell.angle_gamma   90.00
#
_symmetry.space_group_name_H-M   'P 1'
#
loop_
_entity.id
_entity.type
_entity.pdbx_description
1 polymer ?
#
loop_
_entity_poly.entity_id
_entity_poly.type
_entity_poly.pdbx_seq_one_letter_code
_entity_poly.pdbx_strand_id
1 'polypeptide(L)'
;MANTTASAPPTEEQPWHAAFPSPKSVATPVSREQMRDWLTGDKVPGKDFVLVDLRRNDYKGGTIRGSINLPAQSLYPNIPQLFNLFSAAGVKTIVWYCGSSLGRGGRAAGWFQDYIKEQGKEADMESSTLTGGIKGWVAAGEEYVALVDGYESSSLGRGGRVAGWFQDYIKEQGKEADMESSTLTGGIKGWVAAGEEYVALVDGYESSEWSV
;
A
#
# COMPACT_ATOMS: atom_id res chain seq x y z
N MET A 1 -45.75 12.55 -35.02
CA MET A 1 -44.52 11.74 -34.96
C MET A 1 -43.52 12.47 -34.08
N ALA A 2 -43.35 12.04 -32.83
CA ALA A 2 -42.16 12.34 -32.03
C ALA A 2 -42.09 11.25 -30.95
N ASN A 3 -41.25 10.25 -31.19
CA ASN A 3 -41.02 9.15 -30.25
C ASN A 3 -39.81 9.53 -29.39
N THR A 4 -40.07 9.99 -28.16
CA THR A 4 -39.03 10.30 -27.20
C THR A 4 -38.63 9.02 -26.48
N THR A 5 -37.55 8.38 -26.91
CA THR A 5 -36.92 7.31 -26.14
C THR A 5 -36.18 7.93 -24.95
N ALA A 6 -36.74 7.79 -23.76
CA ALA A 6 -36.03 8.05 -22.51
C ALA A 6 -34.88 7.03 -22.35
N SER A 7 -33.67 7.50 -22.08
CA SER A 7 -32.54 6.61 -21.81
C SER A 7 -32.77 5.89 -20.48
N ALA A 8 -32.51 4.59 -20.45
CA ALA A 8 -32.53 3.79 -19.23
C ALA A 8 -31.57 4.37 -18.17
N PRO A 9 -31.91 4.27 -16.86
CA PRO A 9 -31.03 4.74 -15.80
C PRO A 9 -29.70 3.97 -15.78
N PRO A 10 -28.60 4.59 -15.33
CA PRO A 10 -27.32 3.91 -15.23
C PRO A 10 -27.43 2.71 -14.28
N THR A 11 -27.00 1.56 -14.76
CA THR A 11 -26.97 0.31 -13.99
C THR A 11 -25.95 0.47 -12.86
N GLU A 12 -26.37 0.34 -11.59
CA GLU A 12 -25.42 0.33 -10.47
C GLU A 12 -24.43 -0.83 -10.65
N GLU A 13 -23.14 -0.50 -10.81
CA GLU A 13 -22.08 -1.50 -10.88
C GLU A 13 -21.99 -2.26 -9.56
N GLN A 14 -22.25 -3.56 -9.59
CA GLN A 14 -22.13 -4.44 -8.44
C GLN A 14 -20.68 -4.46 -7.93
N PRO A 15 -20.44 -4.55 -6.61
CA PRO A 15 -19.09 -4.62 -6.08
C PRO A 15 -18.39 -5.90 -6.58
N TRP A 16 -17.09 -5.81 -6.87
CA TRP A 16 -16.30 -6.88 -7.49
C TRP A 16 -16.40 -8.26 -6.81
N HIS A 17 -16.71 -8.30 -5.51
CA HIS A 17 -16.81 -9.53 -4.74
C HIS A 17 -18.24 -10.11 -4.69
N ALA A 18 -19.23 -9.45 -5.29
CA ALA A 18 -20.63 -9.88 -5.26
C ALA A 18 -20.85 -11.26 -5.91
N ALA A 19 -19.98 -11.66 -6.83
CA ALA A 19 -20.02 -12.96 -7.49
C ALA A 19 -19.52 -14.13 -6.61
N PHE A 20 -18.97 -13.83 -5.42
CA PHE A 20 -18.34 -14.82 -4.54
C PHE A 20 -19.07 -14.90 -3.19
N PRO A 21 -19.07 -16.07 -2.52
CA PRO A 21 -19.71 -16.21 -1.22
C PRO A 21 -19.01 -15.35 -0.16
N SER A 22 -19.73 -15.01 0.90
CA SER A 22 -19.08 -14.47 2.10
C SER A 22 -18.16 -15.53 2.72
N PRO A 23 -16.96 -15.15 3.20
CA PRO A 23 -16.13 -16.06 3.98
C PRO A 23 -16.87 -16.56 5.23
N LYS A 24 -16.67 -17.82 5.57
CA LYS A 24 -17.19 -18.45 6.80
C LYS A 24 -16.25 -18.20 7.98
N SER A 25 -14.95 -18.18 7.70
CA SER A 25 -13.91 -17.93 8.69
C SER A 25 -13.66 -16.44 8.91
N VAL A 26 -13.45 -16.09 10.17
CA VAL A 26 -12.86 -14.80 10.57
C VAL A 26 -11.37 -15.03 10.75
N ALA A 27 -10.56 -14.34 9.94
CA ALA A 27 -9.11 -14.47 10.01
C ALA A 27 -8.53 -13.85 11.28
N THR A 28 -7.47 -14.47 11.81
CA THR A 28 -6.73 -13.96 12.96
C THR A 28 -6.06 -12.64 12.61
N PRO A 29 -6.23 -11.56 13.39
CA PRO A 29 -5.50 -10.32 13.17
C PRO A 29 -4.05 -10.44 13.65
N VAL A 30 -3.12 -9.95 12.83
CA VAL A 30 -1.72 -9.69 13.18
C VAL A 30 -1.59 -8.18 13.42
N SER A 31 -0.93 -7.80 14.51
CA SER A 31 -0.69 -6.38 14.80
C SER A 31 0.47 -5.83 13.97
N ARG A 32 0.54 -4.50 13.81
CA ARG A 32 1.67 -3.85 13.11
C ARG A 32 2.99 -4.10 13.84
N GLU A 33 2.98 -4.11 15.17
CA GLU A 33 4.16 -4.36 16.01
C GLU A 33 4.67 -5.79 15.76
N GLN A 34 3.78 -6.77 15.82
CA GLN A 34 4.13 -8.17 15.54
C GLN A 34 4.69 -8.34 14.13
N MET A 35 4.08 -7.70 13.13
CA MET A 35 4.55 -7.77 11.74
C MET A 35 5.91 -7.07 11.58
N ARG A 36 6.15 -5.93 12.24
CA ARG A 36 7.46 -5.27 12.26
C ARG A 36 8.53 -6.15 12.89
N ASP A 37 8.21 -6.79 14.02
CA ASP A 37 9.14 -7.70 14.70
C ASP A 37 9.47 -8.91 13.82
N TRP A 38 8.51 -9.42 13.03
CA TRP A 38 8.75 -10.46 12.04
C TRP A 38 9.62 -10.00 10.87
N LEU A 39 9.47 -8.75 10.41
CA LEU A 39 10.27 -8.18 9.31
C LEU A 39 11.71 -7.85 9.72
N THR A 40 11.95 -7.59 11.00
CA THR A 40 13.24 -7.11 11.53
C THR A 40 13.98 -8.12 12.39
N GLY A 41 13.30 -9.18 12.83
CA GLY A 41 13.87 -10.27 13.61
C GLY A 41 14.21 -11.51 12.75
N ASP A 42 14.08 -12.69 13.36
CA ASP A 42 14.61 -13.94 12.80
C ASP A 42 13.67 -14.65 11.81
N LYS A 43 12.45 -14.15 11.60
CA LYS A 43 11.51 -14.77 10.65
C LYS A 43 11.89 -14.43 9.22
N VAL A 44 11.77 -15.41 8.33
CA VAL A 44 12.14 -15.26 6.92
C VAL A 44 10.89 -15.08 6.06
N PRO A 45 10.71 -13.93 5.38
CA PRO A 45 9.66 -13.75 4.38
C PRO A 45 9.77 -14.80 3.26
N GLY A 46 8.64 -15.34 2.80
CA GLY A 46 8.58 -16.42 1.82
C GLY A 46 8.78 -17.82 2.38
N LYS A 47 9.12 -17.96 3.67
CA LYS A 47 9.28 -19.25 4.37
C LYS A 47 8.48 -19.32 5.67
N ASP A 48 8.71 -18.41 6.61
CA ASP A 48 7.95 -18.40 7.87
C ASP A 48 6.62 -17.70 7.70
N PHE A 49 6.58 -16.65 6.87
CA PHE A 49 5.36 -15.94 6.52
C PHE A 49 5.43 -15.38 5.10
N VAL A 50 4.29 -15.03 4.53
CA VAL A 50 4.18 -14.19 3.33
C VAL A 50 3.28 -13.01 3.63
N LEU A 51 3.73 -11.80 3.29
CA LEU A 51 2.93 -10.59 3.41
C LEU A 51 2.36 -10.23 2.03
N VAL A 52 1.03 -10.09 1.92
CA VAL A 52 0.34 -9.92 0.64
C VAL A 52 -0.43 -8.60 0.59
N ASP A 53 -0.04 -7.72 -0.33
CA ASP A 53 -0.76 -6.48 -0.63
C ASP A 53 -1.88 -6.74 -1.65
N LEU A 54 -3.12 -6.49 -1.25
CA LEU A 54 -4.33 -6.70 -2.05
C LEU A 54 -4.77 -5.46 -2.86
N ARG A 55 -4.00 -4.37 -2.82
CA ARG A 55 -4.33 -3.14 -3.54
C ARG A 55 -4.17 -3.32 -5.05
N ARG A 56 -4.90 -2.50 -5.82
CA ARG A 56 -4.86 -2.47 -7.29
C ARG A 56 -4.62 -1.04 -7.78
N ASN A 57 -5.68 -0.31 -8.11
CA ASN A 57 -5.57 1.09 -8.56
C ASN A 57 -5.06 2.01 -7.43
N ASP A 58 -5.22 1.57 -6.18
CA ASP A 58 -4.74 2.21 -4.96
C ASP A 58 -3.37 1.67 -4.48
N TYR A 59 -2.69 0.87 -5.29
CA TYR A 59 -1.30 0.44 -5.07
C TYR A 59 -0.34 1.58 -5.46
N LYS A 60 -0.41 2.68 -4.70
CA LYS A 60 0.39 3.90 -4.84
C LYS A 60 0.90 4.33 -3.47
N GLY A 61 1.93 5.16 -3.43
CA GLY A 61 2.50 5.65 -2.17
C GLY A 61 3.34 4.62 -1.41
N GLY A 62 3.89 3.63 -2.12
CA GLY A 62 4.75 2.59 -1.55
C GLY A 62 4.02 1.34 -1.06
N THR A 63 4.80 0.32 -0.72
CA THR A 63 4.37 -1.00 -0.25
C THR A 63 5.18 -1.43 0.97
N ILE A 64 4.62 -2.19 1.90
CA ILE A 64 5.39 -2.67 3.05
C ILE A 64 6.48 -3.61 2.52
N ARG A 65 7.73 -3.38 2.97
CA ARG A 65 8.92 -4.12 2.53
C ARG A 65 8.71 -5.62 2.63
N GLY A 66 9.15 -6.34 1.61
CA GLY A 66 9.05 -7.80 1.54
C GLY A 66 7.64 -8.32 1.24
N SER A 67 6.66 -7.46 0.96
CA SER A 67 5.35 -7.90 0.50
C SER A 67 5.32 -8.23 -0.99
N ILE A 68 4.43 -9.15 -1.37
CA ILE A 68 4.06 -9.39 -2.76
C ILE A 68 2.70 -8.75 -3.05
N ASN A 69 2.49 -8.22 -4.26
CA ASN A 69 1.20 -7.65 -4.64
C ASN A 69 0.34 -8.66 -5.40
N LEU A 70 -0.83 -8.99 -4.83
CA LEU A 70 -1.84 -9.85 -5.43
C LEU A 70 -3.21 -9.18 -5.28
N PRO A 71 -3.68 -8.41 -6.28
CA PRO A 71 -4.95 -7.70 -6.21
C PRO A 71 -6.14 -8.58 -5.80
N ALA A 72 -6.97 -8.10 -4.86
CA ALA A 72 -8.11 -8.88 -4.34
C ALA A 72 -9.08 -9.39 -5.41
N GLN A 73 -9.20 -8.67 -6.54
CA GLN A 73 -10.15 -8.97 -7.60
C GLN A 73 -9.85 -10.28 -8.34
N SER A 74 -8.60 -10.74 -8.34
CA SER A 74 -8.22 -12.03 -8.93
C SER A 74 -8.08 -13.14 -7.88
N LEU A 75 -8.24 -12.85 -6.59
CA LEU A 75 -7.88 -13.79 -5.53
C LEU A 75 -8.75 -15.05 -5.52
N TYR A 76 -10.08 -14.90 -5.39
CA TYR A 76 -10.99 -16.03 -5.15
C TYR A 76 -10.80 -17.22 -6.11
N PRO A 77 -10.78 -17.03 -7.45
CA PRO A 77 -10.57 -18.15 -8.37
C PRO A 77 -9.14 -18.73 -8.34
N ASN A 78 -8.15 -18.01 -7.79
CA ASN A 78 -6.75 -18.43 -7.72
C ASN A 78 -6.34 -19.01 -6.36
N ILE A 79 -7.27 -19.13 -5.40
CA ILE A 79 -6.99 -19.68 -4.06
C ILE A 79 -6.31 -21.05 -4.12
N PRO A 80 -6.78 -22.05 -4.92
CA PRO A 80 -6.13 -23.36 -4.98
C PRO A 80 -4.66 -23.29 -5.42
N GLN A 81 -4.34 -22.46 -6.42
CA GLN A 81 -2.99 -22.30 -6.95
C GLN A 81 -2.07 -21.62 -5.93
N LEU A 82 -2.57 -20.57 -5.27
CA LEU A 82 -1.83 -19.89 -4.21
C LEU A 82 -1.60 -20.79 -2.99
N PHE A 83 -2.60 -21.59 -2.61
CA PHE A 83 -2.47 -22.60 -1.56
C PHE A 83 -1.36 -23.60 -1.88
N ASN A 84 -1.35 -24.18 -3.08
CA ASN A 84 -0.31 -25.11 -3.49
C ASN A 84 1.08 -24.46 -3.50
N LEU A 85 1.19 -23.22 -3.97
CA LEU A 85 2.45 -22.47 -3.99
C LEU A 85 2.99 -22.23 -2.58
N PHE A 86 2.15 -21.70 -1.68
CA PHE A 86 2.55 -21.41 -0.30
C PHE A 86 2.83 -22.69 0.49
N SER A 87 2.06 -23.75 0.25
CA SER A 87 2.26 -25.05 0.90
C SER A 87 3.58 -25.69 0.44
N ALA A 88 3.88 -25.66 -0.86
CA ALA A 88 5.16 -26.16 -1.39
C ALA A 88 6.37 -25.37 -0.88
N ALA A 89 6.21 -24.07 -0.64
CA ALA A 89 7.24 -23.23 -0.02
C ALA A 89 7.36 -23.43 1.51
N GLY A 90 6.47 -24.21 2.13
CA GLY A 90 6.45 -24.44 3.58
C GLY A 90 6.03 -23.20 4.38
N VAL A 91 5.28 -22.27 3.76
CA VAL A 91 4.81 -21.04 4.39
C VAL A 91 3.80 -21.36 5.48
N LYS A 92 4.05 -20.85 6.69
CA LYS A 92 3.21 -21.09 7.86
C LYS A 92 2.11 -20.06 8.03
N THR A 93 2.40 -18.78 7.79
CA THR A 93 1.42 -17.71 7.98
C THR A 93 1.32 -16.84 6.73
N ILE A 94 0.11 -16.65 6.20
CA ILE A 94 -0.15 -15.70 5.12
C ILE A 94 -0.85 -14.49 5.69
N VAL A 95 -0.18 -13.35 5.67
CA VAL A 95 -0.70 -12.08 6.19
C VAL A 95 -1.20 -11.22 5.04
N TRP A 96 -2.50 -10.97 5.00
CA TRP A 96 -3.15 -10.17 3.97
C TRP A 96 -3.35 -8.73 4.45
N TYR A 97 -3.05 -7.75 3.58
CA TYR A 97 -3.35 -6.35 3.86
C TYR A 97 -3.89 -5.63 2.64
N CYS A 98 -4.62 -4.54 2.89
CA CYS A 98 -4.95 -3.57 1.85
C CYS A 98 -4.81 -2.15 2.42
N GLY A 99 -5.59 -1.18 1.92
CA GLY A 99 -5.60 0.18 2.47
C GLY A 99 -5.79 0.21 3.99
N SER A 100 -6.94 -0.30 4.48
CA SER A 100 -7.27 -0.35 5.92
C SER A 100 -7.47 -1.77 6.47
N SER A 101 -7.40 -2.80 5.61
CA SER A 101 -7.74 -4.20 5.90
C SER A 101 -9.19 -4.48 6.32
N LEU A 102 -10.07 -3.48 6.46
CA LEU A 102 -11.47 -3.65 6.86
C LEU A 102 -12.39 -4.26 5.78
N GLY A 103 -11.98 -4.22 4.50
CA GLY A 103 -12.77 -4.74 3.38
C GLY A 103 -12.10 -5.92 2.69
N ARG A 104 -11.21 -5.63 1.73
CA ARG A 104 -10.48 -6.65 0.96
C ARG A 104 -9.67 -7.59 1.86
N GLY A 105 -9.00 -7.06 2.88
CA GLY A 105 -8.15 -7.82 3.80
C GLY A 105 -8.92 -8.93 4.51
N GLY A 106 -9.98 -8.56 5.24
CA GLY A 106 -10.86 -9.51 5.91
C GLY A 106 -11.42 -10.59 4.98
N ARG A 107 -11.90 -10.21 3.79
CA ARG A 107 -12.45 -11.19 2.83
C ARG A 107 -11.42 -12.17 2.31
N ALA A 108 -10.28 -11.66 1.85
CA ALA A 108 -9.18 -12.47 1.34
C ALA A 108 -8.72 -13.49 2.37
N ALA A 109 -8.49 -13.02 3.60
CA ALA A 109 -7.99 -13.86 4.67
C ALA A 109 -9.01 -14.93 5.08
N GLY A 110 -10.29 -14.56 5.16
CA GLY A 110 -11.38 -15.50 5.45
C GLY A 110 -11.51 -16.59 4.37
N TRP A 111 -11.54 -16.21 3.09
CA TRP A 111 -11.65 -17.18 1.99
C TRP A 111 -10.48 -18.16 1.96
N PHE A 112 -9.26 -17.65 2.17
CA PHE A 112 -8.08 -18.51 2.19
C PHE A 112 -8.08 -19.42 3.43
N GLN A 113 -8.55 -18.94 4.59
CA GLN A 113 -8.70 -19.77 5.79
C GLN A 113 -9.76 -20.87 5.61
N ASP A 114 -10.87 -20.56 4.94
CA ASP A 114 -11.89 -21.56 4.59
C ASP A 114 -11.29 -22.65 3.72
N TYR A 115 -10.46 -22.28 2.73
CA TYR A 115 -9.80 -23.25 1.89
C TYR A 115 -8.78 -24.10 2.65
N ILE A 116 -7.97 -23.51 3.54
CA ILE A 116 -7.05 -24.25 4.42
C ILE A 116 -7.81 -25.30 5.25
N LYS A 117 -8.98 -24.94 5.81
CA LYS A 117 -9.87 -25.84 6.54
C LYS A 117 -10.39 -26.98 5.67
N GLU A 118 -10.86 -26.65 4.48
CA GLU A 118 -11.36 -27.64 3.50
C GLU A 118 -10.26 -28.64 3.10
N GLN A 119 -8.99 -28.23 3.07
CA GLN A 119 -7.86 -29.12 2.84
C GLN A 119 -7.38 -29.89 4.09
N GLY A 120 -7.93 -29.60 5.28
CA GLY A 120 -7.51 -30.19 6.54
C GLY A 120 -6.09 -29.80 6.97
N LYS A 121 -5.66 -28.57 6.61
CA LYS A 121 -4.26 -28.12 6.69
C LYS A 121 -4.02 -27.02 7.73
N GLU A 122 -4.95 -26.85 8.67
CA GLU A 122 -4.87 -25.85 9.74
C GLU A 122 -3.68 -26.04 10.69
N ALA A 123 -3.14 -27.25 10.80
CA ALA A 123 -1.93 -27.50 11.58
C ALA A 123 -0.65 -27.03 10.87
N ASP A 124 -0.69 -26.86 9.55
CA ASP A 124 0.48 -26.55 8.72
C ASP A 124 0.53 -25.06 8.36
N MET A 125 -0.63 -24.41 8.20
CA MET A 125 -0.75 -23.08 7.64
C MET A 125 -1.94 -22.30 8.22
N GLU A 126 -1.80 -21.00 8.37
CA GLU A 126 -2.86 -20.08 8.77
C GLU A 126 -2.95 -18.85 7.85
N SER A 127 -4.15 -18.26 7.81
CA SER A 127 -4.45 -17.05 7.06
C SER A 127 -4.88 -15.93 8.00
N SER A 128 -4.17 -14.79 7.92
CA SER A 128 -4.26 -13.69 8.89
C SER A 128 -4.40 -12.33 8.22
N THR A 129 -4.91 -11.32 8.93
CA THR A 129 -4.99 -9.94 8.39
C THR A 129 -4.05 -9.01 9.11
N LEU A 130 -3.37 -8.11 8.40
CA LEU A 130 -2.63 -7.02 9.03
C LEU A 130 -3.62 -5.95 9.50
N THR A 131 -3.66 -5.74 10.82
CA THR A 131 -4.52 -4.75 11.46
C THR A 131 -4.22 -3.35 10.95
N GLY A 132 -5.26 -2.60 10.55
CA GLY A 132 -5.13 -1.22 10.05
C GLY A 132 -4.58 -1.10 8.62
N GLY A 133 -4.10 -2.18 8.01
CA GLY A 133 -3.52 -2.17 6.67
C GLY A 133 -2.34 -1.21 6.52
N ILE A 134 -2.00 -0.82 5.28
CA ILE A 134 -0.88 0.09 5.04
C ILE A 134 -1.14 1.51 5.57
N LYS A 135 -2.41 1.93 5.69
CA LYS A 135 -2.76 3.22 6.30
C LYS A 135 -2.39 3.24 7.79
N GLY A 136 -2.75 2.18 8.51
CA GLY A 136 -2.38 2.02 9.92
C GLY A 136 -0.87 1.86 10.12
N TRP A 137 -0.20 1.19 9.18
CA TRP A 137 1.25 1.05 9.14
C TRP A 137 1.95 2.41 9.01
N VAL A 138 1.63 3.19 7.98
CA VAL A 138 2.26 4.50 7.73
C VAL A 138 1.94 5.51 8.84
N ALA A 139 0.72 5.49 9.39
CA ALA A 139 0.32 6.37 10.48
C ALA A 139 1.06 6.07 11.80
N ALA A 140 1.77 4.94 11.90
CA ALA A 140 2.44 4.51 13.11
C ALA A 140 3.78 5.22 13.37
N GLY A 141 4.32 5.97 12.41
CA GLY A 141 5.53 6.77 12.57
C GLY A 141 6.68 6.34 11.65
N GLU A 142 7.79 7.08 11.76
CA GLU A 142 8.95 6.97 10.84
C GLU A 142 9.55 5.57 10.81
N GLU A 143 9.61 4.88 11.94
CA GLU A 143 10.13 3.51 12.04
C GLU A 143 9.35 2.50 11.17
N TYR A 144 8.05 2.72 10.97
CA TYR A 144 7.23 1.91 10.08
C TYR A 144 7.35 2.38 8.63
N VAL A 145 7.43 3.69 8.40
CA VAL A 145 7.64 4.28 7.07
C VAL A 145 8.98 3.85 6.48
N ALA A 146 10.03 3.71 7.29
CA ALA A 146 11.34 3.20 6.89
C ALA A 146 11.31 1.77 6.33
N LEU A 147 10.24 1.03 6.65
CA LEU A 147 9.94 -0.30 6.12
C LEU A 147 8.90 -0.28 4.99
N VAL A 148 8.70 0.87 4.33
CA VAL A 148 7.85 0.99 3.13
C VAL A 148 8.72 1.28 1.91
N ASP A 149 8.79 0.32 1.01
CA ASP A 149 9.52 0.46 -0.25
C ASP A 149 8.71 1.32 -1.23
N GLY A 150 9.38 2.27 -1.87
CA GLY A 150 8.74 3.20 -2.81
C GLY A 150 7.74 4.15 -2.16
N TYR A 151 7.88 4.44 -0.86
CA TYR A 151 7.03 5.39 -0.16
C TYR A 151 7.07 6.74 -0.87
N GLU A 152 5.91 7.15 -1.40
CA GLU A 152 5.70 8.52 -1.86
C GLU A 152 4.88 9.20 -0.79
N SER A 153 5.54 9.97 0.09
CA SER A 153 4.77 10.84 0.96
C SER A 153 4.01 11.81 0.06
N SER A 154 2.68 11.84 0.21
CA SER A 154 1.83 12.74 -0.58
C SER A 154 2.15 14.22 -0.31
N SER A 155 2.97 14.52 0.72
CA SER A 155 3.36 15.87 1.13
C SER A 155 4.66 16.39 0.51
N LEU A 156 5.58 15.54 0.03
CA LEU A 156 6.93 15.99 -0.37
C LEU A 156 7.13 16.15 -1.89
N GLY A 157 6.25 15.55 -2.71
CA GLY A 157 6.43 15.52 -4.16
C GLY A 157 7.79 14.93 -4.58
N ARG A 158 8.20 15.11 -5.85
CA ARG A 158 9.53 14.65 -6.32
C ARG A 158 10.69 15.34 -5.59
N GLY A 159 10.50 16.62 -5.22
CA GLY A 159 11.53 17.43 -4.58
C GLY A 159 11.95 16.89 -3.22
N GLY A 160 11.00 16.59 -2.34
CA GLY A 160 11.37 16.15 -0.98
C GLY A 160 11.92 14.72 -0.93
N ARG A 161 11.70 13.90 -1.98
CA ARG A 161 12.42 12.63 -2.14
C ARG A 161 13.91 12.83 -2.40
N VAL A 162 14.26 13.68 -3.36
CA VAL A 162 15.67 13.98 -3.67
C VAL A 162 16.34 14.64 -2.47
N ALA A 163 15.63 15.56 -1.82
CA ALA A 163 16.16 16.21 -0.63
C ALA A 163 16.41 15.21 0.50
N GLY A 164 15.46 14.31 0.77
CA GLY A 164 15.60 13.23 1.75
C GLY A 164 16.73 12.26 1.46
N TRP A 165 16.86 11.75 0.23
CA TRP A 165 17.98 10.87 -0.14
C TRP A 165 19.35 11.53 0.06
N PHE A 166 19.46 12.80 -0.30
CA PHE A 166 20.71 13.52 -0.11
C PHE A 166 20.95 13.83 1.37
N GLN A 167 19.89 14.06 2.16
CA GLN A 167 19.99 14.20 3.62
C GLN A 167 20.49 12.90 4.27
N ASP A 168 20.00 11.74 3.83
CA ASP A 168 20.46 10.44 4.31
C ASP A 168 21.93 10.23 3.96
N TYR A 169 22.34 10.58 2.74
CA TYR A 169 23.76 10.57 2.36
C TYR A 169 24.62 11.51 3.20
N ILE A 170 24.16 12.73 3.50
CA ILE A 170 24.85 13.67 4.39
C ILE A 170 25.08 13.06 5.78
N LYS A 171 24.06 12.37 6.33
CA LYS A 171 24.17 11.66 7.61
C LYS A 171 25.18 10.51 7.53
N GLU A 172 25.16 9.71 6.47
CA GLU A 172 26.15 8.64 6.25
C GLU A 172 27.58 9.18 6.17
N GLN A 173 27.78 10.40 5.65
CA GLN A 173 29.08 11.06 5.63
C GLN A 173 29.46 11.73 6.96
N GLY A 174 28.58 11.72 7.97
CA GLY A 174 28.79 12.38 9.24
C GLY A 174 28.82 13.91 9.15
N LYS A 175 28.15 14.50 8.15
CA LYS A 175 28.20 15.95 7.84
C LYS A 175 26.93 16.72 8.21
N GLU A 176 26.08 16.14 9.04
CA GLU A 176 24.79 16.73 9.43
C GLU A 176 24.91 18.06 10.19
N ALA A 177 26.08 18.36 10.78
CA ALA A 177 26.37 19.65 11.41
C ALA A 177 26.71 20.76 10.40
N ASP A 178 27.13 20.39 9.19
CA ASP A 178 27.66 21.31 8.18
C ASP A 178 26.70 21.51 7.00
N MET A 179 25.79 20.56 6.78
CA MET A 179 24.96 20.52 5.57
C MET A 179 23.56 20.00 5.86
N GLU A 180 22.59 20.65 5.22
CA GLU A 180 21.19 20.22 5.20
C GLU A 180 20.66 20.26 3.77
N SER A 181 19.76 19.35 3.47
CA SER A 181 19.08 19.19 2.19
C SER A 181 17.58 19.37 2.40
N SER A 182 17.08 20.52 1.95
CA SER A 182 15.70 20.95 2.21
C SER A 182 14.95 21.23 0.90
N THR A 183 13.63 21.39 0.97
CA THR A 183 12.79 21.79 -0.16
C THR A 183 12.06 23.09 0.10
N LEU A 184 11.74 23.82 -0.97
CA LEU A 184 10.85 24.98 -0.89
C LEU A 184 9.43 24.55 -0.53
N THR A 185 8.88 25.12 0.53
CA THR A 185 7.49 24.94 0.94
C THR A 185 6.55 25.37 -0.21
N GLY A 186 5.63 24.48 -0.60
CA GLY A 186 4.74 24.72 -1.75
C GLY A 186 5.40 24.55 -3.13
N GLY A 187 6.71 24.29 -3.18
CA GLY A 187 7.49 24.14 -4.41
C GLY A 187 7.45 25.40 -5.30
N ILE A 188 7.85 25.24 -6.56
CA ILE A 188 7.86 26.35 -7.53
C ILE A 188 6.47 26.95 -7.76
N LYS A 189 5.40 26.15 -7.62
CA LYS A 189 4.02 26.65 -7.70
C LYS A 189 3.65 27.56 -6.54
N GLY A 190 4.02 27.18 -5.31
CA GLY A 190 3.86 28.03 -4.14
C GLY A 190 4.69 29.32 -4.25
N TRP A 191 5.89 29.22 -4.81
CA TRP A 191 6.77 30.36 -5.07
C TRP A 191 6.14 31.38 -6.04
N VAL A 192 5.63 30.90 -7.18
CA VAL A 192 4.92 31.77 -8.14
C VAL A 192 3.65 32.37 -7.53
N ALA A 193 2.91 31.59 -6.74
CA ALA A 193 1.70 32.06 -6.05
C ALA A 193 1.98 33.09 -4.94
N ALA A 194 3.22 33.21 -4.45
CA ALA A 194 3.60 34.14 -3.38
C ALA A 194 3.72 35.60 -3.86
N GLY A 195 3.67 35.85 -5.18
CA GLY A 195 3.54 37.19 -5.76
C GLY A 195 4.71 37.64 -6.63
N GLU A 196 4.62 38.87 -7.15
CA GLU A 196 5.52 39.40 -8.17
C GLU A 196 7.00 39.44 -7.73
N GLU A 197 7.27 39.70 -6.45
CA GLU A 197 8.64 39.70 -5.91
C GLU A 197 9.32 38.34 -6.06
N TYR A 198 8.57 37.25 -5.88
CA TYR A 198 9.08 35.89 -6.01
C TYR A 198 9.19 35.47 -7.48
N VAL A 199 8.23 35.89 -8.31
CA VAL A 199 8.24 35.65 -9.77
C VAL A 199 9.41 36.37 -10.44
N ALA A 200 9.80 37.56 -9.97
CA ALA A 200 10.94 38.31 -10.50
C ALA A 200 12.29 37.56 -10.32
N LEU A 201 12.35 36.57 -9.43
CA LEU A 201 13.51 35.70 -9.21
C LEU A 201 13.50 34.42 -10.07
N VAL A 202 12.47 34.22 -10.90
CA VAL A 202 12.33 33.05 -11.78
C VAL A 202 12.83 33.41 -13.18
N ASP A 203 14.07 33.01 -13.48
CA ASP A 203 14.63 33.16 -14.81
C ASP A 203 13.80 32.40 -15.86
N GLY A 204 13.38 33.09 -16.92
CA GLY A 204 12.57 32.50 -17.99
C GLY A 204 11.10 32.27 -17.62
N TYR A 205 10.56 33.03 -16.66
CA TYR A 205 9.13 32.96 -16.33
C TYR A 205 8.23 33.36 -17.50
N GLU A 206 7.33 32.45 -17.88
CA GLU A 206 6.27 32.68 -18.87
C GLU A 206 4.90 32.54 -18.21
N SER A 207 4.17 33.64 -18.05
CA SER A 207 2.90 33.65 -17.30
C SER A 207 1.84 32.68 -17.85
N SER A 208 1.87 32.35 -19.14
CA SER A 208 0.96 31.39 -19.78
C SER A 208 1.09 29.97 -19.24
N GLU A 209 2.26 29.59 -18.73
CA GLU A 209 2.53 28.25 -18.21
C GLU A 209 2.01 28.04 -16.77
N TRP A 210 1.53 29.11 -16.13
CA TRP A 210 1.13 29.12 -14.72
C TRP A 210 -0.36 29.39 -14.49
N SER A 211 -1.14 29.55 -15.56
CA SER A 211 -2.59 29.77 -15.52
C SER A 211 -3.41 28.47 -15.52
N VAL A 212 -4.14 28.21 -14.41
CA VAL A 212 -5.36 27.38 -14.31
C VAL A 212 -6.39 28.13 -13.48
#